data_AF-A0A5J4SPA6-F1
#
_entry.id   AF-A0A5J4SPA6-F1
#
_cell.length_a   1.000
_cell.length_b   1.000
_cell.length_c   1.000
_cell.angle_alpha   90.00
_cell.angle_beta   90.00
_cell.angle_gamma   90.00
#
_symmetry.space_group_name_H-M   'P 1'
#
loop_
_entity.id
_entity.type
_entity.pdbx_description
1 polymer ?
#
loop_
_entity_poly.entity_id
_entity_poly.type
_entity_poly.pdbx_seq_one_letter_code
_entity_poly.pdbx_strand_id
1 'polypeptide(L)' 'MAKKEKGEWKIERTDGYYYQCGRNSTTYVEATFWYHTGTLERKETSRQESIYDGQEYKLPLWAKSITTRRRSLESSRVY' A
#
# COMPACT_ATOMS: atom_id res chain seq x y z
N MET A 1 -17.98 22.02 -26.63
CA MET A 1 -18.13 20.54 -26.56
C MET A 1 -16.94 19.98 -25.80
N ALA A 2 -17.11 19.54 -24.55
CA ALA A 2 -16.02 18.94 -23.78
C ALA A 2 -15.65 17.60 -24.44
N LYS A 3 -14.40 17.49 -24.94
CA LYS A 3 -13.87 16.20 -25.41
C LYS A 3 -13.91 15.25 -24.21
N LYS A 4 -14.82 14.27 -24.23
CA LYS A 4 -14.73 13.12 -23.32
C LYS A 4 -13.41 12.43 -23.64
N GLU A 5 -12.41 12.63 -22.80
CA GLU A 5 -11.13 11.94 -22.91
C GLU A 5 -11.41 10.45 -22.79
N LYS A 6 -11.30 9.73 -23.91
CA LYS A 6 -11.46 8.28 -23.97
C LYS A 6 -10.21 7.67 -23.35
N GLY A 7 -10.30 7.38 -22.06
CA GLY A 7 -9.28 6.64 -21.34
C GLY A 7 -9.92 5.79 -20.25
N GLU A 8 -9.30 4.66 -20.00
CA GLU A 8 -9.61 3.82 -18.84
C GLU A 8 -8.44 3.91 -17.87
N TRP A 9 -8.77 3.86 -16.58
CA TRP A 9 -7.78 3.69 -15.52
C TRP A 9 -7.31 2.24 -15.52
N LYS A 10 -6.03 2.02 -15.77
CA LYS A 10 -5.38 0.71 -15.69
C LYS A 10 -4.43 0.67 -14.50
N ILE A 11 -4.28 -0.51 -13.91
CA ILE A 11 -3.29 -0.74 -12.86
C ILE A 11 -1.94 -0.86 -13.56
N GLU A 12 -1.01 0.04 -13.23
CA GLU A 12 0.37 -0.02 -13.71
C GLU A 12 1.17 -1.00 -12.86
N ARG A 13 1.05 -0.88 -11.54
CA ARG A 13 1.69 -1.76 -10.56
C ARG A 13 1.00 -1.68 -9.20
N THR A 14 1.21 -2.70 -8.40
CA THR A 14 0.81 -2.73 -6.98
C THR A 14 2.03 -3.09 -6.15
N ASP A 15 2.33 -2.25 -5.17
CA ASP A 15 3.45 -2.42 -4.24
C ASP A 15 2.90 -2.69 -2.84
N GLY A 16 3.26 -3.83 -2.27
CA GLY A 16 2.96 -4.19 -0.89
C GLY A 16 4.21 -4.16 -0.04
N TYR A 17 4.15 -3.53 1.13
CA TYR A 17 5.20 -3.59 2.13
C TYR A 17 4.64 -3.51 3.56
N TYR A 18 5.39 -4.06 4.51
CA TYR A 18 5.09 -3.89 5.93
C TYR A 18 6.30 -3.33 6.68
N TYR A 19 6.05 -2.66 7.80
CA TYR A 19 7.08 -2.15 8.69
C TYR A 19 6.63 -2.25 10.14
N GLN A 20 7.57 -2.44 11.06
CA GLN A 20 7.28 -2.37 12.49
C GLN A 20 7.13 -0.91 12.94
N CYS A 21 6.01 -0.61 13.60
CA CYS A 21 5.72 0.67 14.18
C CYS A 21 5.74 0.53 15.71
N GLY A 22 6.85 0.92 16.36
CA GLY A 22 7.01 0.77 17.80
C GLY A 22 7.34 -0.66 18.23
N ARG A 23 7.07 -1.01 19.50
CA ARG A 23 7.60 -2.23 20.14
C ARG A 23 6.88 -3.51 19.68
N ASN A 24 5.56 -3.46 19.53
CA ASN A 24 4.70 -4.63 19.28
C ASN A 24 3.63 -4.38 18.22
N SER A 25 3.82 -3.43 17.31
CA SER A 25 2.85 -3.15 16.24
C SER A 25 3.52 -3.24 14.88
N THR A 26 2.79 -3.82 13.93
CA THR A 26 3.20 -3.99 12.54
C THR A 26 2.14 -3.37 11.64
N THR A 27 2.58 -2.48 10.76
CA THR A 27 1.72 -1.82 9.77
C THR A 27 2.00 -2.41 8.40
N TYR A 28 0.95 -2.88 7.73
CA TYR A 28 0.93 -3.37 6.37
C TYR A 28 0.35 -2.30 5.46
N VAL A 29 1.01 -2.03 4.34
CA VAL A 29 0.62 -1.01 3.37
C VAL A 29 0.66 -1.62 1.97
N GLU A 30 -0.41 -1.41 1.22
CA GLU A 30 -0.46 -1.72 -0.21
C GLU A 30 -0.80 -0.46 -0.98
N ALA A 31 0.09 -0.05 -1.89
CA ALA A 31 -0.08 1.07 -2.80
C ALA A 31 -0.34 0.54 -4.20
N THR A 32 -1.48 0.91 -4.79
CA THR A 32 -1.80 0.63 -6.19
C THR A 32 -1.61 1.89 -7.01
N PHE A 33 -0.75 1.80 -8.01
CA PHE A 33 -0.47 2.86 -8.96
C PHE A 33 -1.34 2.65 -10.19
N TRP A 34 -2.13 3.66 -10.50
CA TRP A 34 -3.03 3.67 -11.63
C TRP A 34 -2.52 4.65 -12.68
N TYR A 35 -2.70 4.27 -13.94
CA TYR A 35 -2.34 5.06 -15.09
C TYR A 35 -3.57 5.22 -15.99
N HIS A 36 -3.86 6.46 -16.38
CA HIS A 36 -4.94 6.78 -17.29
C HIS A 36 -4.43 6.75 -18.73
N THR A 37 -5.01 5.85 -19.52
CA THR A 37 -4.57 5.60 -20.91
C THR A 37 -4.85 6.74 -21.88
N GLY A 38 -5.80 7.63 -21.56
CA GLY A 38 -6.20 8.74 -22.42
C GLY A 38 -5.48 10.06 -22.13
N THR A 39 -5.27 10.35 -20.85
CA THR A 39 -4.72 11.65 -20.38
C THR A 39 -3.26 11.55 -19.93
N LEU A 40 -2.72 10.33 -19.86
CA LEU A 40 -1.41 10.02 -19.29
C LEU A 40 -1.28 10.36 -17.79
N GLU A 41 -2.39 10.66 -17.13
CA GLU A 41 -2.44 10.95 -15.71
C GLU A 41 -2.11 9.71 -14.88
N ARG A 42 -1.49 9.95 -13.72
CA ARG A 42 -1.17 8.91 -12.74
C ARG A 42 -1.86 9.25 -11.44
N LYS A 43 -2.44 8.24 -10.79
CA LYS A 43 -2.96 8.36 -9.43
C LYS A 43 -2.48 7.20 -8.58
N GLU A 44 -2.29 7.47 -7.31
CA GLU A 44 -1.94 6.46 -6.30
C GLU A 44 -3.15 6.27 -5.38
N THR A 45 -3.46 5.02 -5.07
CA THR A 45 -4.38 4.68 -3.99
C THR A 45 -3.69 3.74 -3.04
N SER A 46 -3.66 4.07 -1.76
CA SER A 46 -3.07 3.23 -0.73
C SER A 46 -4.14 2.72 0.23
N ARG A 47 -3.92 1.50 0.73
CA ARG A 47 -4.64 0.94 1.87
C ARG A 47 -3.62 0.50 2.91
N GLN A 48 -3.96 0.70 4.18
CA GLN A 48 -3.10 0.35 5.30
C GLN A 48 -3.90 -0.40 6.36
N GLU A 49 -3.24 -1.34 7.03
CA GLU A 49 -3.78 -2.07 8.17
C GLU A 49 -2.70 -2.19 9.24
N SER A 50 -3.05 -1.95 10.50
CA SER A 50 -2.11 -2.06 11.61
C SER A 50 -2.58 -3.09 12.61
N ILE A 51 -1.69 -4.00 12.98
CA ILE A 51 -1.96 -5.05 13.95
C ILE A 51 -0.94 -5.01 15.07
N TYR A 52 -1.38 -5.46 16.24
CA TYR A 52 -0.45 -5.82 17.32
C TYR A 52 0.04 -7.26 17.15
N ASP A 53 1.15 -7.56 17.80
CA ASP A 53 1.69 -8.93 17.89
C ASP A 53 0.62 -9.92 18.39
N GLY A 54 0.46 -11.04 17.68
CA GLY A 54 -0.55 -12.07 17.94
C GLY A 54 -1.93 -11.81 17.32
N GLN A 55 -2.10 -10.73 16.53
CA GLN A 55 -3.34 -10.40 15.83
C GLN A 55 -3.31 -10.67 14.32
N GLU A 56 -2.34 -11.43 13.82
CA GLU A 56 -2.19 -11.77 12.40
C GLU A 56 -3.44 -12.42 11.79
N TYR A 57 -4.24 -13.12 12.59
CA TYR A 57 -5.50 -13.71 12.14
C TYR A 57 -6.51 -12.65 11.66
N LYS A 58 -6.48 -11.44 12.23
CA LYS A 58 -7.35 -10.30 11.86
C LYS A 58 -6.94 -9.64 10.55
N LEU A 59 -5.75 -9.95 10.02
CA LEU A 59 -5.29 -9.32 8.79
C LEU A 59 -6.23 -9.65 7.61
N PRO A 60 -6.61 -8.66 6.82
CA PRO A 60 -7.31 -8.89 5.56
C PRO A 60 -6.41 -9.66 4.60
N LEU A 61 -7.03 -10.39 3.66
CA LEU A 61 -6.31 -11.27 2.72
C LEU A 61 -5.21 -10.54 1.95
N TRP A 62 -5.44 -9.29 1.57
CA TRP A 62 -4.44 -8.49 0.85
C TRP A 62 -3.19 -8.24 1.68
N ALA A 63 -3.33 -7.97 2.98
CA ALA A 63 -2.20 -7.73 3.87
C ALA A 63 -1.44 -9.01 4.18
N LYS A 64 -2.14 -10.16 4.27
CA LYS A 64 -1.52 -11.49 4.46
C LYS A 64 -0.59 -11.89 3.31
N SER A 65 -0.83 -11.40 2.11
CA SER A 65 0.02 -11.65 0.94
C SER A 65 1.30 -10.81 0.93
N ILE A 66 1.45 -9.82 1.82
CA ILE A 66 2.60 -8.92 1.84
C ILE A 66 3.73 -9.55 2.66
N THR A 67 4.82 -9.87 1.99
CA THR A 67 6.03 -10.44 2.62
C THR A 67 7.22 -9.48 2.64
N THR A 68 7.11 -8.34 1.95
CA THR A 68 8.20 -7.37 1.81
C THR A 68 8.28 -6.47 3.03
N ARG A 69 9.38 -6.54 3.79
CA ARG A 69 9.62 -5.66 4.95
C ARG A 69 10.41 -4.42 4.57
N ARG A 70 9.89 -3.22 4.85
CA ARG A 70 10.60 -1.94 4.69
C ARG A 70 11.17 -1.45 6.01
N ARG A 71 12.41 -1.85 6.29
CA ARG A 71 13.14 -1.42 7.51
C ARG A 71 13.38 0.08 7.58
N SER A 72 13.54 0.75 6.44
CA SER A 72 13.76 2.21 6.37
C SER A 72 12.61 3.05 6.92
N LEU A 73 11.40 2.47 7.03
CA LEU A 73 10.22 3.13 7.59
C LEU A 73 9.99 2.78 9.06
N GLU A 74 10.79 1.88 9.63
CA GLU A 74 10.68 1.48 11.02
C GLU A 74 11.18 2.61 11.91
N SER A 75 10.39 2.94 12.94
CA SER A 75 10.77 3.99 13.88
C SER A 75 12.07 3.59 14.58
N SER A 76 13.15 4.29 14.23
CA SER A 76 14.47 4.14 14.85
C SER A 76 14.44 4.72 16.27
N ARG A 77 13.69 4.11 17.19
CA ARG A 77 13.93 4.33 18.62
C ARG A 77 15.18 3.54 19.00
N VAL A 78 16.33 4.09 18.62
CA VAL A 78 17.57 3.90 19.36
C VAL A 78 17.30 4.53 20.72
N TYR A 79 17.26 3.69 21.75
CA TYR A 79 17.12 4.08 23.15
C TYR A 79 18.31 4.95 23.59
#